data_AF-A0A5N6JQU9-F1
#
_entry.id   AF-A0A5N6JQU9-F1
#
_cell.length_a   1.000
_cell.length_b   1.000
_cell.length_c   1.000
_cell.angle_alpha   90.00
_cell.angle_beta   90.00
_cell.angle_gamma   90.00
#
_symmetry.space_group_name_H-M   'P 1'
#
loop_
_entity.id
_entity.type
_entity.pdbx_description
1 polymer ?
#
loop_
_entity_poly.entity_id
_entity_poly.type
_entity_poly.pdbx_seq_one_letter_code
_entity_poly.pdbx_strand_id
1 'polypeptide(L)'
;MDSLNNAFASSDPKAALMNQVRQEAAMTNARQLIEKVNEHCFEKCVPKPGTSLSSGETTCFTQCMEKYMQAWNTVSKQYIARLQRESTSGGAAGGML
;
A
#
# COMPACT_ATOMS: atom_id res chain seq x y z
N MET A 1 -10.19 38.81 21.08
CA MET A 1 -10.18 38.07 19.80
C MET A 1 -9.08 38.72 18.98
N ASP A 2 -8.02 37.98 18.61
CA ASP A 2 -6.95 38.33 17.64
C ASP A 2 -5.67 37.48 17.82
N SER A 3 -5.59 36.62 18.84
CA SER A 3 -4.41 35.74 19.06
C SER A 3 -4.51 34.33 18.46
N LEU A 4 -5.50 34.05 17.60
CA LEU A 4 -5.67 32.71 16.98
C LEU A 4 -5.29 32.66 15.50
N ASN A 5 -4.95 33.79 14.87
CA ASN A 5 -4.79 33.86 13.41
C ASN A 5 -3.35 33.56 12.94
N ASN A 6 -2.38 33.43 13.85
CA ASN A 6 -0.95 33.36 13.49
C ASN A 6 -0.28 31.98 13.68
N ALA A 7 -1.05 30.95 14.04
CA ALA A 7 -0.54 29.57 14.12
C ALA A 7 -0.66 28.79 12.80
N PHE A 8 -1.36 29.35 11.80
CA PHE A 8 -1.62 28.71 10.50
C PHE A 8 -0.83 29.30 9.33
N ALA A 9 -0.02 30.34 9.56
CA ALA A 9 0.66 31.09 8.50
C ALA A 9 2.02 30.51 8.06
N SER A 10 2.43 29.34 8.55
CA SER A 10 3.70 28.70 8.16
C SER A 10 3.57 27.27 7.61
N SER A 11 2.35 26.79 7.38
CA SER A 11 2.15 25.58 6.57
C SER A 11 2.13 26.00 5.10
N ASP A 12 3.17 25.67 4.33
CA ASP A 12 3.10 25.76 2.86
C ASP A 12 1.85 25.01 2.39
N PRO A 13 0.83 25.68 1.82
CA PRO A 13 -0.42 25.03 1.40
C PRO A 13 -0.18 23.86 0.44
N LYS A 14 0.92 23.92 -0.34
CA LYS A 14 1.36 22.82 -1.20
C LYS A 14 1.80 21.61 -0.37
N ALA A 15 2.57 21.82 0.70
CA ALA A 15 2.98 20.73 1.59
C ALA A 15 1.78 20.07 2.29
N ALA A 16 0.80 20.85 2.74
CA ALA A 16 -0.44 20.33 3.32
C ALA A 16 -1.22 19.47 2.31
N LEU A 17 -1.42 19.97 1.08
CA LEU A 17 -2.08 19.23 0.01
C LEU A 17 -1.33 17.95 -0.37
N MET A 18 -0.01 18.01 -0.51
CA MET A 18 0.81 16.83 -0.85
C MET A 18 0.74 15.76 0.24
N ASN A 19 0.65 16.16 1.51
CA ASN A 19 0.48 15.21 2.61
C ASN A 19 -0.89 14.54 2.56
N GLN A 20 -1.95 15.29 2.27
CA GLN A 20 -3.29 14.74 2.06
C GLN A 20 -3.31 13.72 0.91
N VAL A 21 -2.73 14.06 -0.25
CA VAL A 21 -2.64 13.16 -1.40
C VAL A 21 -1.88 11.87 -1.07
N ARG A 22 -0.77 11.96 -0.32
CA ARG A 22 -0.01 10.78 0.12
C ARG A 22 -0.83 9.88 1.04
N GLN A 23 -1.58 10.47 1.97
CA GLN A 23 -2.41 9.71 2.89
C GLN A 23 -3.53 8.97 2.14
N GLU A 24 -4.18 9.64 1.19
CA GLU A 24 -5.20 9.02 0.34
C GLU A 24 -4.64 7.89 -0.53
N ALA A 25 -3.46 8.09 -1.12
CA ALA A 25 -2.77 7.05 -1.88
C ALA A 25 -2.44 5.84 -1.00
N ALA A 26 -1.95 6.05 0.22
CA ALA A 26 -1.66 4.97 1.16
C ALA A 26 -2.93 4.18 1.53
N MET A 27 -4.04 4.87 1.79
CA MET A 27 -5.33 4.24 2.08
C MET A 27 -5.85 3.42 0.89
N THR A 28 -5.73 3.95 -0.32
CA THR A 28 -6.16 3.26 -1.55
C THR A 28 -5.33 2.01 -1.80
N ASN A 29 -4.01 2.10 -1.65
CA ASN A 29 -3.11 0.95 -1.79
C ASN A 29 -3.41 -0.15 -0.76
N ALA A 30 -3.71 0.22 0.49
CA ALA A 30 -4.10 -0.73 1.53
C ALA A 30 -5.41 -1.44 1.19
N ARG A 31 -6.43 -0.71 0.69
CA ARG A 31 -7.70 -1.30 0.25
C ARG A 31 -7.50 -2.30 -0.89
N GLN A 32 -6.72 -1.93 -1.90
CA GLN A 32 -6.42 -2.82 -3.03
C GLN A 32 -5.72 -4.11 -2.58
N LEU A 33 -4.80 -4.00 -1.61
CA LEU A 33 -4.13 -5.17 -1.05
C LEU A 33 -5.14 -6.11 -0.36
N ILE A 34 -6.04 -5.57 0.46
CA ILE A 34 -7.09 -6.34 1.14
C ILE A 34 -8.02 -7.01 0.13
N GLU A 35 -8.46 -6.27 -0.90
CA GLU A 35 -9.30 -6.82 -1.98
C GLU A 35 -8.62 -7.99 -2.68
N LYS A 36 -7.34 -7.88 -2.99
CA LYS A 36 -6.58 -8.96 -3.65
C LYS A 36 -6.36 -10.17 -2.75
N VAL A 37 -6.09 -9.94 -1.46
CA VAL A 37 -6.00 -11.02 -0.47
C VAL A 37 -7.34 -11.74 -0.37
N ASN A 38 -8.45 -11.01 -0.28
CA ASN A 38 -9.78 -11.60 -0.22
C ASN A 38 -10.09 -12.43 -1.46
N GLU A 39 -9.84 -11.89 -2.66
CA GLU A 39 -10.04 -12.59 -3.93
C GLU A 39 -9.25 -13.91 -3.97
N HIS A 40 -7.93 -13.85 -3.77
CA HIS A 40 -7.06 -15.02 -3.87
C HIS A 40 -7.33 -16.05 -2.78
N CYS A 41 -7.45 -15.60 -1.52
CA CYS A 41 -7.62 -16.53 -0.41
C CYS A 41 -9.02 -17.13 -0.37
N PHE A 42 -10.05 -16.40 -0.79
CA PHE A 42 -11.38 -16.98 -0.92
C PHE A 42 -11.41 -18.06 -2.00
N GLU A 43 -10.89 -17.77 -3.20
CA GLU A 43 -10.83 -18.73 -4.31
C GLU A 43 -10.09 -20.02 -3.92
N LYS A 44 -8.97 -19.91 -3.18
CA LYS A 44 -8.17 -21.08 -2.80
C LYS A 44 -8.69 -21.83 -1.59
N CYS A 45 -9.30 -21.15 -0.63
CA CYS A 45 -9.62 -21.75 0.67
C CYS A 45 -11.09 -22.05 0.89
N VAL A 46 -12.03 -21.56 0.08
CA VAL A 46 -13.48 -21.72 0.31
C VAL A 46 -14.12 -22.51 -0.84
N PRO A 47 -13.97 -23.85 -0.87
CA PRO A 47 -14.49 -24.68 -1.96
C PRO A 47 -16.02 -24.80 -1.96
N LYS A 48 -16.66 -24.54 -0.82
CA LYS A 48 -18.13 -24.60 -0.67
C LYS A 48 -18.60 -23.37 0.12
N PRO A 49 -18.87 -22.24 -0.56
CA PRO A 49 -19.33 -21.03 0.09
C PRO A 49 -20.59 -21.26 0.93
N GLY A 50 -20.59 -20.71 2.14
CA GLY A 50 -21.71 -20.76 3.07
C GLY A 50 -21.81 -19.47 3.89
N THR A 51 -22.73 -19.43 4.85
CA THR A 51 -22.93 -18.27 5.74
C THR A 51 -21.79 -18.08 6.75
N SER A 52 -20.93 -19.08 6.91
CA SER A 52 -19.76 -19.05 7.78
C SER A 52 -18.64 -19.92 7.22
N LEU A 53 -17.40 -19.58 7.54
CA LEU A 53 -16.27 -20.45 7.26
C LEU A 53 -16.27 -21.62 8.25
N SER A 54 -16.02 -22.83 7.74
CA SER A 54 -15.64 -23.95 8.59
C SER A 54 -14.29 -23.70 9.28
N SER A 55 -13.96 -24.52 10.28
CA SER A 55 -12.65 -24.43 10.95
C SER A 55 -11.49 -24.61 9.97
N GLY A 56 -11.61 -25.57 9.04
CA GLY A 56 -10.61 -25.83 7.99
C GLY A 56 -10.45 -24.65 7.03
N GLU A 57 -11.55 -24.06 6.57
CA GLU A 57 -11.52 -22.88 5.70
C GLU A 57 -10.92 -21.68 6.43
N THR A 58 -11.25 -21.48 7.71
CA THR A 58 -10.66 -20.42 8.55
C THR A 58 -9.15 -20.59 8.68
N THR A 59 -8.68 -21.81 8.99
CA THR A 59 -7.25 -22.10 9.08
C THR A 59 -6.54 -21.88 7.75
N CYS A 60 -7.11 -22.36 6.64
CA CYS A 60 -6.56 -22.13 5.31
C CYS A 60 -6.48 -20.62 5.00
N PHE A 61 -7.57 -19.88 5.24
CA PHE A 61 -7.65 -18.46 4.94
C PHE A 61 -6.59 -17.67 5.72
N THR A 62 -6.44 -17.92 7.03
CA THR A 62 -5.37 -17.31 7.85
C THR A 62 -3.99 -17.58 7.27
N GLN A 63 -3.68 -18.83 6.96
CA GLN A 63 -2.37 -19.19 6.38
C GLN A 63 -2.17 -18.57 5.00
N CYS A 64 -3.22 -18.48 4.19
CA CYS A 64 -3.18 -17.84 2.88
C CYS A 64 -2.85 -16.36 3.00
N MET A 65 -3.52 -15.63 3.89
CA MET A 65 -3.26 -14.21 4.13
C MET A 65 -1.80 -13.97 4.55
N GLU A 66 -1.31 -14.75 5.52
CA GLU A 66 0.08 -14.65 5.99
C GLU A 66 1.09 -14.88 4.85
N LYS A 67 0.90 -15.94 4.05
CA LYS A 67 1.76 -16.26 2.90
C LYS A 67 1.69 -15.18 1.82
N TYR A 68 0.49 -14.68 1.52
CA TYR A 68 0.29 -13.62 0.53
C TYR A 68 1.02 -12.35 0.94
N MET A 69 0.88 -11.93 2.19
CA MET A 69 1.57 -10.75 2.73
C MET A 69 3.09 -10.91 2.73
N GLN A 70 3.61 -12.10 3.07
CA GLN A 70 5.05 -12.40 2.99
C GLN A 70 5.56 -12.31 1.55
N ALA A 71 4.82 -12.89 0.59
CA ALA A 71 5.16 -12.83 -0.82
C ALA A 71 5.13 -11.38 -1.33
N TRP A 72 4.06 -10.63 -1.03
CA TRP A 72 3.92 -9.22 -1.41
C TRP A 72 5.08 -8.37 -0.87
N ASN A 73 5.43 -8.52 0.41
CA ASN A 73 6.56 -7.80 1.02
C ASN A 73 7.89 -8.10 0.31
N THR A 74 8.13 -9.37 -0.03
CA THR A 74 9.35 -9.80 -0.71
C THR A 74 9.42 -9.21 -2.11
N VAL A 75 8.36 -9.35 -2.89
CA VAL A 75 8.27 -8.80 -4.25
C VAL A 75 8.38 -7.27 -4.24
N SER A 76 7.69 -6.60 -3.32
CA SER A 76 7.72 -5.14 -3.17
C SER A 76 9.14 -4.62 -2.91
N LYS A 77 9.88 -5.24 -1.98
CA LYS A 77 11.28 -4.89 -1.70
C LYS A 77 12.17 -5.03 -2.94
N GLN A 78 12.06 -6.14 -3.66
CA GLN A 78 12.86 -6.39 -4.87
C GLN A 78 12.52 -5.40 -5.98
N TYR A 79 11.22 -5.11 -6.17
CA TYR A 79 10.75 -4.16 -7.15
C TYR A 79 11.27 -2.74 -6.89
N ILE A 80 11.15 -2.25 -5.64
CA ILE A 80 11.68 -0.93 -5.24
C ILE A 80 13.20 -0.87 -5.42
N ALA A 81 13.93 -1.91 -5.01
CA ALA A 81 15.38 -1.96 -5.17
C ALA A 81 15.80 -1.87 -6.65
N ARG A 82 15.03 -2.49 -7.55
CA ARG A 82 15.25 -2.36 -9.00
C ARG A 82 14.97 -0.93 -9.49
N LEU A 83 13.85 -0.34 -9.12
CA LEU A 83 13.49 1.02 -9.53
C LEU A 83 14.56 2.04 -9.11
N GLN A 84 15.11 1.92 -7.89
CA GLN A 84 16.16 2.82 -7.41
C GLN A 84 17.48 2.69 -8.21
N ARG A 85 17.82 1.48 -8.66
CA ARG A 85 18.99 1.25 -9.52
C ARG A 85 18.78 1.92 -10.88
N GLU A 86 17.60 1.75 -11.47
CA GLU A 86 17.24 2.32 -12.77
C GLU A 86 17.12 3.86 -12.74
N SER A 87 16.59 4.43 -11.65
CA SER A 87 16.53 5.88 -11.48
C SER A 87 17.92 6.52 -11.34
N THR A 88 18.90 5.78 -10.79
CA THR A 88 20.28 6.25 -10.63
C THR A 88 21.07 6.12 -11.93
N SER A 89 20.86 5.06 -12.71
CA SER A 89 21.55 4.85 -14.00
C SER A 89 20.98 5.70 -15.14
N GLY A 90 19.72 6.16 -15.06
CA GLY A 90 19.13 7.11 -16.02
C GLY A 90 19.45 8.59 -15.76
N GLY A 91 20.06 8.93 -14.61
CA GLY A 91 20.32 10.31 -14.19
C GLY A 91 21.62 10.94 -14.71
N ALA A 92 22.51 10.17 -15.35
CA ALA A 92 23.79 10.68 -15.83
C ALA A 92 23.74 11.39 -17.21
N ALA A 93 22.57 11.49 -17.85
CA ALA A 93 22.42 12.13 -19.17
C ALA A 93 21.55 13.40 -19.17
N GLY A 94 20.96 13.80 -18.03
CA GLY A 94 20.02 14.94 -17.97
C GLY A 94 20.54 16.22 -17.34
N GLY A 95 21.80 16.25 -16.89
CA GLY A 95 22.40 17.38 -16.19
C GLY A 95 23.37 18.18 -17.05
N MET A 96 22.95 18.69 -18.22
CA MET A 96 23.67 19.73 -18.98
C MET A 96 22.72 20.50 -19.91
N LEU A 97 21.74 21.22 -19.36
CA LEU A 97 21.14 22.46 -19.90
C LEU A 97 20.46 23.19 -18.73
#